data_AF-A4XJC9-F1
#
_entry.id   AF-A4XJC9-F1
#
_cell.length_a   1.000
_cell.length_b   1.000
_cell.length_c   1.000
_cell.angle_alpha   90.00
_cell.angle_beta   90.00
_cell.angle_gamma   90.00
#
_symmetry.space_group_name_H-M   'P 1'
#
loop_
_entity.id
_entity.type
_entity.pdbx_description
1 polymer ?
#
loop_
_entity_poly.entity_id
_entity_poly.type
_entity_poly.pdbx_seq_one_letter_code
_entity_poly.pdbx_strand_id
1 'polypeptide(L)'
;MNYIKQLNAFHRWLKKHGLSLTAIAVYFAMLMTNNEDGWSEWFERSNQDFCKLLGIDEKTFTRARSELKNKGLIDFIPASKKGEYTKYFIVKLYPV
;
A
#
# COMPACT_ATOMS: atom_id res chain seq x y z
N MET A 1 -9.64 4.25 9.13
CA MET A 1 -8.84 3.13 9.68
C MET A 1 -8.25 3.57 11.03
N ASN A 2 -7.88 2.66 11.94
CA ASN A 2 -7.04 2.98 13.10
C ASN A 2 -5.60 2.55 12.80
N TYR A 3 -4.69 3.53 12.75
CA TYR A 3 -3.29 3.33 12.34
C TYR A 3 -2.58 2.22 13.14
N ILE A 4 -2.61 2.32 14.47
CA ILE A 4 -1.89 1.43 15.38
C ILE A 4 -2.45 0.01 15.33
N LYS A 5 -3.78 -0.14 15.29
CA LYS A 5 -4.41 -1.46 15.14
C LYS A 5 -4.03 -2.11 13.82
N GLN A 6 -3.99 -1.33 12.73
CA GLN A 6 -3.59 -1.82 11.41
C GLN A 6 -2.12 -2.22 11.38
N LEU A 7 -1.22 -1.40 11.92
CA LEU A 7 0.21 -1.68 12.02
C LEU A 7 0.49 -2.99 12.78
N ASN A 8 -0.15 -3.15 13.94
CA ASN A 8 -0.03 -4.35 14.76
C ASN A 8 -0.60 -5.58 14.05
N ALA A 9 -1.71 -5.44 13.33
CA ALA A 9 -2.31 -6.52 12.55
C ALA A 9 -1.43 -6.94 11.38
N PHE A 10 -0.88 -5.98 10.64
CA PHE A 10 0.08 -6.25 9.57
C PHE A 10 1.34 -6.97 10.09
N HIS A 11 1.89 -6.52 11.21
CA HIS A 11 3.04 -7.19 11.84
C HIS A 11 2.71 -8.63 12.28
N ARG A 12 1.51 -8.89 12.82
CA ARG A 12 1.05 -10.26 13.10
C ARG A 12 0.88 -11.10 11.84
N TRP A 13 0.36 -10.49 10.76
CA TRP A 13 0.20 -11.16 9.47
C TRP A 13 1.57 -11.54 8.87
N LEU A 14 2.55 -10.63 8.92
CA LEU A 14 3.93 -10.87 8.45
C LEU A 14 4.63 -12.01 9.19
N LYS A 15 4.38 -12.20 10.48
CA LYS A 15 4.96 -13.33 11.24
C LYS A 15 4.47 -14.69 10.76
N LYS A 16 3.35 -14.74 10.03
CA LYS A 16 2.74 -15.96 9.49
C LYS A 16 2.94 -16.12 7.99
N HIS A 17 3.35 -15.07 7.27
CA HIS A 17 3.42 -15.05 5.81
C HIS A 17 4.66 -14.29 5.34
N GLY A 18 5.30 -14.77 4.27
CA GLY A 18 6.41 -14.05 3.64
C GLY A 18 5.95 -12.89 2.75
N LEU A 19 6.71 -11.79 2.79
CA LEU A 19 6.71 -10.71 1.82
C LEU A 19 8.14 -10.31 1.47
N SER A 20 8.36 -9.80 0.26
CA SER A 20 9.62 -9.13 -0.07
C SER A 20 9.83 -7.87 0.78
N LEU A 21 11.08 -7.52 1.05
CA LEU A 21 11.43 -6.29 1.79
C LEU A 21 10.85 -5.04 1.12
N THR A 22 10.85 -4.99 -0.21
CA THR A 22 10.25 -3.90 -0.98
C THR A 22 8.74 -3.85 -0.80
N ALA A 23 8.03 -4.99 -0.81
CA ALA A 23 6.58 -5.01 -0.55
C ALA A 23 6.25 -4.53 0.87
N ILE A 24 7.06 -4.89 1.87
CA ILE A 24 6.92 -4.38 3.23
C ILE A 24 7.07 -2.86 3.27
N ALA A 25 8.13 -2.32 2.63
CA ALA A 25 8.36 -0.88 2.56
C ALA A 25 7.24 -0.13 1.83
N VAL A 26 6.76 -0.68 0.70
CA VAL A 26 5.62 -0.12 -0.06
C VAL A 26 4.35 -0.11 0.78
N TYR A 27 4.06 -1.18 1.52
CA TYR A 27 2.88 -1.23 2.38
C TYR A 27 2.92 -0.14 3.46
N PHE A 28 4.06 0.03 4.14
CA PHE A 28 4.20 1.08 5.15
C PHE A 28 4.10 2.48 4.55
N ALA A 29 4.69 2.72 3.38
CA ALA A 29 4.56 4.00 2.68
C ALA A 29 3.08 4.31 2.37
N MET A 30 2.34 3.36 1.80
CA MET A 30 0.90 3.52 1.53
C MET A 30 0.10 3.78 2.81
N LEU A 31 0.41 3.06 3.89
CA LEU A 31 -0.27 3.19 5.17
C LEU A 31 -0.04 4.57 5.82
N MET A 32 1.19 5.08 5.78
CA MET A 32 1.52 6.43 6.28
C MET A 32 0.85 7.50 5.43
N THR A 33 0.90 7.40 4.11
CA THR A 33 0.24 8.36 3.21
C THR A 33 -1.28 8.40 3.43
N ASN A 34 -1.95 7.25 3.56
CA ASN A 34 -3.39 7.26 3.83
C ASN A 34 -3.73 7.74 5.26
N ASN A 35 -2.81 7.59 6.23
CA ASN A 35 -2.98 8.19 7.55
C ASN A 35 -2.95 9.72 7.50
N GLU A 36 -2.02 10.29 6.72
CA GLU A 36 -1.92 11.74 6.49
C GLU A 36 -3.15 12.28 5.75
N ASP A 37 -3.70 11.50 4.82
CA ASP A 37 -4.91 11.85 4.04
C ASP A 37 -6.23 11.62 4.82
N GLY A 38 -6.18 11.31 6.12
CA GLY A 38 -7.38 11.17 6.95
C GLY A 38 -8.18 9.88 6.74
N TRP A 39 -7.55 8.82 6.23
CA TRP A 39 -8.13 7.49 6.03
C TRP A 39 -9.25 7.42 5.00
N SER A 40 -8.98 7.90 3.78
CA SER A 40 -9.87 7.62 2.66
C SER A 40 -9.97 6.11 2.40
N GLU A 41 -11.17 5.66 2.04
CA GLU A 41 -11.40 4.28 1.62
C GLU A 41 -10.56 3.97 0.37
N TRP A 42 -10.63 4.85 -0.62
CA TRP A 42 -9.78 4.86 -1.80
C TRP A 42 -8.98 6.15 -1.83
N PHE A 43 -7.66 6.07 -1.62
CA PHE A 43 -6.78 7.24 -1.67
C PHE A 43 -6.08 7.34 -3.01
N GLU A 44 -5.82 8.56 -3.46
CA GLU A 44 -5.31 8.86 -4.79
C GLU A 44 -3.85 9.34 -4.71
N ARG A 45 -2.96 8.62 -5.39
CA ARG A 45 -1.53 8.96 -5.50
C ARG A 45 -0.94 8.47 -6.81
N SER A 46 0.15 9.11 -7.26
CA SER A 46 0.90 8.59 -8.39
C SER A 46 1.84 7.46 -7.95
N ASN A 47 2.11 6.50 -8.84
CA ASN A 47 3.13 5.48 -8.57
C ASN A 47 4.50 6.12 -8.35
N GLN A 48 4.77 7.23 -9.04
CA GLN A 48 6.03 7.95 -8.94
C GLN A 48 6.23 8.56 -7.55
N ASP A 49 5.18 8.97 -6.85
CA ASP A 49 5.31 9.52 -5.49
C ASP A 49 5.88 8.44 -4.54
N PHE A 50 5.37 7.21 -4.64
CA PHE A 50 5.90 6.09 -3.88
C PHE A 50 7.31 5.70 -4.32
N CYS A 51 7.59 5.69 -5.62
CA CYS A 51 8.93 5.40 -6.14
C CYS A 51 9.96 6.41 -5.61
N LYS A 52 9.64 7.71 -5.65
CA LYS A 52 10.49 8.80 -5.12
C LYS A 52 10.68 8.69 -3.62
N LEU A 53 9.59 8.45 -2.87
CA LEU A 53 9.63 8.30 -1.42
C LEU A 53 10.53 7.13 -0.98
N LEU A 54 10.49 6.02 -1.71
CA LEU A 54 11.22 4.80 -1.37
C LEU A 54 12.59 4.68 -2.06
N GLY A 55 12.92 5.57 -2.99
CA GLY A 55 14.16 5.50 -3.77
C GLY A 55 14.25 4.26 -4.65
N ILE A 56 13.13 3.80 -5.21
CA ILE A 56 13.06 2.59 -6.06
C ILE A 56 12.57 2.91 -7.47
N ASP A 57 12.90 2.05 -8.43
CA ASP A 57 12.37 2.16 -9.79
C ASP A 57 10.91 1.65 -9.88
N GLU A 58 10.22 2.05 -10.95
CA GLU A 58 8.80 1.73 -11.16
C GLU A 58 8.53 0.23 -11.37
N LYS A 59 9.48 -0.51 -11.96
CA LYS A 59 9.35 -1.96 -12.16
C LYS A 59 9.41 -2.67 -10.81
N THR A 60 10.31 -2.25 -9.93
CA THR A 60 10.45 -2.73 -8.56
C THR A 60 9.18 -2.41 -7.75
N PHE A 61 8.68 -1.17 -7.82
CA PHE A 61 7.39 -0.81 -7.20
C PHE A 61 6.22 -1.65 -7.72
N THR A 62 6.11 -1.82 -9.04
CA THR A 62 5.00 -2.58 -9.66
C THR A 62 4.99 -4.03 -9.21
N ARG A 63 6.16 -4.67 -9.08
CA ARG A 63 6.29 -6.03 -8.54
C ARG A 63 5.86 -6.10 -7.09
N ALA A 64 6.36 -5.20 -6.24
CA ALA A 64 5.99 -5.10 -4.83
C ALA A 64 4.49 -4.86 -4.63
N ARG A 65 3.89 -3.93 -5.39
CA ARG A 65 2.45 -3.66 -5.38
C ARG A 65 1.63 -4.89 -5.80
N SER A 66 2.07 -5.61 -6.84
CA SER A 66 1.39 -6.82 -7.30
C SER A 66 1.45 -7.93 -6.26
N GLU A 67 2.59 -8.08 -5.56
CA GLU A 67 2.73 -9.02 -4.44
C GLU A 67 1.74 -8.69 -3.30
N LEU A 68 1.65 -7.42 -2.89
CA LEU A 68 0.69 -6.99 -1.87
C LEU A 68 -0.76 -7.26 -2.28
N LYS A 69 -1.12 -7.00 -3.55
CA LYS A 69 -2.46 -7.31 -4.08
C LYS A 69 -2.74 -8.82 -4.07
N ASN A 70 -1.79 -9.62 -4.54
CA ASN A 70 -1.92 -11.09 -4.56
C ASN A 70 -2.06 -11.69 -3.16
N LYS A 71 -1.50 -11.03 -2.13
CA LYS A 71 -1.63 -11.40 -0.72
C LYS A 71 -2.91 -10.86 -0.06
N GLY A 72 -3.74 -10.12 -0.79
CA GLY A 72 -4.98 -9.52 -0.26
C GLY A 72 -4.73 -8.43 0.78
N LEU A 73 -3.59 -7.75 0.71
CA LEU A 73 -3.23 -6.68 1.66
C LEU A 73 -3.67 -5.29 1.17
N ILE A 74 -3.73 -5.11 -0.15
CA ILE A 74 -4.18 -3.90 -0.82
C ILE A 74 -5.00 -4.27 -2.05
N ASP A 75 -5.71 -3.28 -2.59
CA ASP A 75 -6.16 -3.27 -3.97
C ASP A 75 -5.78 -1.94 -4.64
N PHE A 76 -5.83 -1.90 -5.96
CA PHE A 76 -5.59 -0.68 -6.73
C PHE A 76 -6.33 -0.67 -8.07
N ILE A 77 -6.73 0.54 -8.48
CA ILE A 77 -7.32 0.84 -9.79
C ILE A 77 -6.32 1.74 -10.53
N PRO A 78 -5.65 1.23 -11.58
CA PRO A 78 -4.72 2.02 -12.38
C PRO A 78 -5.40 3.27 -12.97
N ALA A 79 -4.65 4.36 -13.05
CA ALA A 79 -5.07 5.52 -13.84
C ALA A 79 -5.30 5.09 -15.29
N SER A 80 -6.46 5.44 -15.85
CA SER A 80 -6.83 5.04 -17.21
C SER A 80 -6.48 6.12 -18.24
N LYS A 81 -6.35 7.37 -17.80
CA LYS A 81 -6.05 8.53 -18.63
C LYS A 81 -4.87 9.32 -18.08
N LYS A 82 -4.20 10.04 -18.97
CA LYS A 82 -3.14 10.99 -18.62
C LYS A 82 -3.76 12.11 -17.77
N GLY A 83 -3.27 12.29 -16.54
CA GLY A 83 -3.78 13.28 -15.59
C GLY A 83 -4.65 12.70 -14.47
N GLU A 84 -4.99 11.41 -14.51
CA GLU A 84 -5.65 10.72 -13.40
C GLU A 84 -4.60 10.07 -12.47
N TYR A 85 -4.93 9.98 -11.18
CA TYR A 85 -4.13 9.26 -10.20
C TYR A 85 -4.58 7.81 -10.08
N THR A 86 -3.65 6.93 -9.69
CA THR A 86 -4.00 5.56 -9.34
C THR A 86 -4.73 5.59 -7.99
N LYS A 87 -5.85 4.88 -7.90
CA LYS A 87 -6.58 4.73 -6.65
C LYS A 87 -6.09 3.50 -5.91
N TYR A 88 -5.93 3.62 -4.60
CA TYR A 88 -5.41 2.56 -3.75
C TYR A 88 -6.36 2.32 -2.59
N PHE A 89 -6.51 1.05 -2.22
CA PHE A 89 -7.30 0.59 -1.09
C PHE A 89 -6.42 -0.26 -0.16
N ILE A 90 -6.43 0.02 1.14
CA ILE A 90 -5.72 -0.79 2.13
C ILE A 90 -6.72 -1.69 2.82
N VAL A 91 -6.52 -3.00 2.72
CA VAL A 91 -7.39 -3.98 3.36
C VAL A 91 -7.23 -3.90 4.88
N LYS A 92 -8.34 -3.71 5.59
CA LYS A 92 -8.38 -3.70 7.06
C LYS A 92 -8.06 -5.11 7.58
N LEU A 93 -7.02 -5.22 8.41
CA LEU A 93 -6.51 -6.53 8.90
C LEU A 93 -6.90 -6.87 10.34
N TYR A 94 -7.68 -6.01 10.99
CA TYR A 94 -8.15 -6.21 12.36
C TYR A 94 -9.68 -6.23 12.40
N PRO A 95 -10.30 -6.93 13.36
CA PRO A 95 -11.76 -6.95 13.50
C PRO A 95 -12.33 -5.57 13.85
N VAL A 96 -13.64 -5.39 13.68
CA VAL A 96 -14.36 -4.19 14.14
C VAL A 96 -14.30 -4.08 15.66
#